data_AF-A0A5Q0UIA4-F1
#
_entry.id   AF-A0A5Q0UIA4-F1
#
_cell.length_a   1.000
_cell.length_b   1.000
_cell.length_c   1.000
_cell.angle_alpha   90.00
_cell.angle_beta   90.00
_cell.angle_gamma   90.00
#
_symmetry.space_group_name_H-M   'P 1'
#
loop_
_entity.id
_entity.type
_entity.pdbx_description
1 polymer ?
#
loop_
_entity_poly.entity_id
_entity_poly.type
_entity_poly.pdbx_seq_one_letter_code
_entity_poly.pdbx_strand_id
1 'polypeptide(L)'
;MVDVDRFRSSLGEVAVTRGHVERKRSQSDDWDRIDENFSEENLVDYVDFEDVEDIKLEKASIYPNIKIKVDGKWKRLFFHVGDEVEECFRRLNYRWRAYHQLH
;
A
#
# COMPACT_ATOMS: atom_id res chain seq x y z
N MET A 1 9.00 -12.31 17.85
CA MET A 1 7.76 -11.83 17.20
C MET A 1 8.15 -10.85 16.13
N VAL A 2 7.79 -11.12 14.88
CA VAL A 2 7.88 -10.11 13.82
C VAL A 2 6.80 -9.09 14.13
N ASP A 3 7.20 -7.83 14.26
CA ASP A 3 6.29 -6.72 14.52
C ASP A 3 5.56 -6.42 13.20
N VAL A 4 4.28 -6.81 13.13
CA VAL A 4 3.43 -6.70 11.93
C VAL A 4 2.24 -5.82 12.28
N ASP A 5 2.14 -4.67 11.63
CA ASP A 5 1.01 -3.76 11.73
C ASP A 5 -0.02 -4.16 10.64
N ARG A 6 -1.24 -4.55 11.03
CA ARG A 6 -2.32 -4.96 10.10
C ARG A 6 -3.39 -3.88 10.05
N PHE A 7 -3.78 -3.49 8.84
CA PHE A 7 -4.78 -2.45 8.56
C PHE A 7 -5.97 -3.05 7.83
N ARG A 8 -7.16 -2.74 8.33
CA ARG A 8 -8.40 -3.21 7.72
C ARG A 8 -8.67 -2.42 6.45
N SER A 9 -9.00 -3.15 5.39
CA SER A 9 -9.54 -2.59 4.16
C SER A 9 -10.55 -3.55 3.55
N SER A 10 -11.64 -3.02 3.01
CA SER A 10 -12.62 -3.82 2.26
C SER A 10 -12.05 -4.39 0.96
N LEU A 11 -10.95 -3.82 0.44
CA LEU A 11 -10.17 -4.38 -0.68
C LEU A 11 -9.21 -5.51 -0.25
N GLY A 12 -9.14 -5.84 1.03
CA GLY A 12 -8.23 -6.85 1.57
C GLY A 12 -7.24 -6.25 2.55
N GLU A 13 -6.98 -6.99 3.63
CA GLU A 13 -6.10 -6.56 4.70
C GLU A 13 -4.70 -6.22 4.19
N VAL A 14 -4.14 -5.12 4.68
CA VAL A 14 -2.77 -4.70 4.40
C VAL A 14 -1.91 -5.00 5.61
N ALA A 15 -0.81 -5.72 5.42
CA ALA A 15 0.19 -5.96 6.44
C ALA A 15 1.44 -5.14 6.12
N VAL A 16 1.87 -4.31 7.08
CA VAL A 16 3.13 -3.57 7.03
C VAL A 16 4.09 -4.23 8.02
N THR A 17 5.23 -4.70 7.53
CA THR A 17 6.24 -5.38 8.34
C THR A 17 7.47 -4.48 8.54
N ARG A 18 8.59 -5.06 8.98
CA ARG A 18 9.87 -4.35 9.10
C ARG A 18 10.60 -4.17 7.77
N GLY A 19 10.24 -4.95 6.74
CA GLY A 19 10.96 -4.97 5.47
C GLY A 19 10.09 -4.88 4.23
N HIS A 20 8.77 -5.04 4.34
CA HIS A 20 7.87 -4.97 3.19
C HIS A 20 6.46 -4.53 3.60
N VAL A 21 5.65 -4.24 2.60
CA VAL A 21 4.18 -4.18 2.71
C VAL A 21 3.57 -5.20 1.76
N GLU A 22 2.53 -5.87 2.23
CA GLU A 22 1.79 -6.86 1.46
C GLU A 22 0.27 -6.72 1.66
N ARG A 23 -0.47 -7.18 0.66
CA ARG A 23 -1.92 -7.31 0.67
C ARG A 23 -2.31 -8.65 0.06
N LYS A 24 -3.29 -9.28 0.70
CA LYS A 24 -4.12 -10.28 0.04
C LYS A 24 -5.45 -9.65 -0.36
N ARG A 25 -5.71 -9.53 -1.67
CA ARG A 25 -6.95 -8.97 -2.20
C ARG A 25 -8.17 -9.76 -1.69
N SER A 26 -9.24 -9.05 -1.35
CA SER A 26 -10.55 -9.64 -1.10
C SER A 26 -11.24 -10.03 -2.41
N GLN A 27 -12.27 -10.88 -2.33
CA GLN A 27 -13.22 -11.06 -3.43
C GLN A 27 -14.24 -9.91 -3.36
N SER A 28 -14.00 -8.84 -4.14
CA SER A 28 -14.85 -7.65 -4.20
C SER A 28 -14.97 -7.17 -5.64
N ASP A 29 -16.18 -6.83 -6.08
CA ASP A 29 -16.45 -6.24 -7.40
C ASP A 29 -15.71 -4.90 -7.61
N ASP A 30 -15.25 -4.27 -6.52
CA ASP A 30 -14.44 -3.05 -6.61
C ASP A 30 -13.03 -3.32 -7.16
N TRP A 31 -12.51 -4.56 -7.04
CA TRP A 31 -11.27 -4.93 -7.73
C TRP A 31 -11.46 -4.96 -9.24
N ASP A 32 -12.58 -5.49 -9.74
CA ASP A 32 -12.89 -5.48 -11.17
C ASP A 32 -12.88 -4.04 -11.71
N ARG A 33 -13.50 -3.10 -10.98
CA ARG A 33 -13.49 -1.67 -11.34
C ARG A 33 -12.09 -1.06 -11.31
N ILE A 34 -11.27 -1.43 -10.33
CA ILE A 34 -9.89 -0.94 -10.23
C ILE A 34 -9.07 -1.48 -11.41
N ASP A 35 -9.16 -2.77 -11.69
CA ASP A 35 -8.43 -3.45 -12.77
C ASP A 35 -8.87 -2.93 -14.16
N GLU A 36 -10.13 -2.52 -14.33
CA GLU A 36 -10.63 -1.85 -15.55
C GLU A 36 -10.01 -0.46 -15.77
N ASN A 37 -9.70 0.27 -14.70
CA ASN A 37 -9.24 1.67 -14.76
C ASN A 37 -7.72 1.83 -14.56
N PHE A 38 -7.05 0.81 -14.02
CA PHE A 38 -5.63 0.82 -13.70
C PHE A 38 -5.02 -0.53 -14.08
N SER A 39 -3.95 -0.53 -14.88
CA SER A 39 -3.26 -1.79 -15.22
C SER A 39 -2.64 -2.44 -13.97
N GLU A 40 -2.62 -3.77 -13.92
CA GLU A 40 -2.10 -4.55 -12.78
C GLU A 40 -0.66 -4.17 -12.40
N GLU A 41 0.18 -3.81 -13.38
CA GLU A 41 1.55 -3.34 -13.15
C GLU A 41 1.64 -2.07 -12.28
N ASN A 42 0.54 -1.32 -12.18
CA ASN A 42 0.40 -0.11 -11.38
C ASN A 42 -0.22 -0.40 -10.00
N LEU A 43 -0.49 -1.65 -9.64
CA LEU A 43 -1.05 -2.05 -8.35
C LEU A 43 0.04 -2.58 -7.42
N VAL A 44 -0.17 -2.40 -6.11
CA VAL A 44 0.71 -2.94 -5.08
C VAL A 44 -0.05 -4.02 -4.30
N ASP A 45 0.33 -5.27 -4.53
CA ASP A 45 -0.01 -6.38 -3.63
C ASP A 45 1.17 -6.77 -2.73
N TYR A 46 2.40 -6.47 -3.17
CA TYR A 46 3.62 -6.70 -2.40
C TYR A 46 4.71 -5.73 -2.85
N VAL A 47 5.50 -5.19 -1.92
CA VAL A 47 6.73 -4.46 -2.23
C VAL A 47 7.70 -4.51 -1.05
N ASP A 48 8.95 -4.88 -1.33
CA ASP A 48 10.06 -4.80 -0.38
C ASP A 48 10.54 -3.36 -0.24
N PHE A 49 10.89 -2.95 0.98
CA PHE A 49 11.35 -1.58 1.26
C PHE A 49 12.67 -1.24 0.59
N GLU A 50 13.50 -2.23 0.25
CA GLU A 50 14.73 -2.00 -0.51
C GLU A 50 14.46 -1.42 -1.91
N ASP A 51 13.30 -1.74 -2.50
CA ASP A 51 12.90 -1.30 -3.83
C ASP A 51 12.15 0.05 -3.81
N VAL A 52 11.80 0.56 -2.62
CA VAL A 52 10.97 1.76 -2.48
C VAL A 52 11.81 3.02 -2.55
N GLU A 53 11.55 3.84 -3.55
CA GLU A 53 12.21 5.14 -3.74
C GLU A 53 11.49 6.31 -3.04
N ASP A 54 10.15 6.28 -3.00
CA ASP A 54 9.31 7.36 -2.45
C ASP A 54 7.90 6.83 -2.10
N ILE A 55 7.23 7.44 -1.10
CA ILE A 55 5.88 7.08 -0.66
C ILE A 55 5.03 8.33 -0.47
N LYS A 56 3.82 8.36 -1.05
CA LYS A 56 2.86 9.48 -0.94
C LYS A 56 1.45 9.00 -0.66
N LEU A 57 0.70 9.78 0.11
CA LEU A 57 -0.72 9.57 0.30
C LEU A 57 -1.51 10.40 -0.72
N GLU A 58 -2.44 9.75 -1.43
CA GLU A 58 -3.39 10.40 -2.33
C GLU A 58 -4.82 10.22 -1.79
N LYS A 59 -5.39 11.32 -1.28
CA LYS A 59 -6.76 11.34 -0.73
C LYS A 59 -7.79 11.56 -1.84
N ALA A 60 -7.90 10.60 -2.76
CA ALA A 60 -8.91 10.64 -3.82
C ALA A 60 -10.32 10.39 -3.25
N SER A 61 -11.34 10.97 -3.90
CA SER A 61 -12.72 10.95 -3.40
C SER A 61 -13.42 9.59 -3.44
N ILE A 62 -12.93 8.65 -4.26
CA ILE A 62 -13.56 7.32 -4.44
C ILE A 62 -12.63 6.20 -3.94
N TYR A 63 -11.36 6.23 -4.36
CA TYR A 63 -10.35 5.25 -3.93
C TYR A 63 -9.10 5.97 -3.42
N PRO A 64 -9.07 6.40 -2.15
CA PRO A 64 -7.84 6.89 -1.54
C PRO A 64 -6.76 5.81 -1.67
N ASN A 65 -5.52 6.21 -1.92
CA ASN A 65 -4.45 5.26 -2.14
C ASN A 65 -3.11 5.75 -1.62
N ILE A 66 -2.25 4.79 -1.33
CA ILE A 66 -0.84 5.05 -1.05
C ILE A 66 -0.07 4.79 -2.34
N LYS A 67 0.57 5.84 -2.86
CA LYS A 67 1.49 5.76 -3.99
C LYS A 67 2.86 5.36 -3.52
N ILE A 68 3.42 4.33 -4.12
CA ILE A 68 4.76 3.80 -3.83
C ILE A 68 5.55 3.83 -5.13
N LYS A 69 6.71 4.49 -5.12
CA LYS A 69 7.60 4.58 -6.28
C LYS A 69 8.60 3.43 -6.24
N VAL A 70 8.63 2.64 -7.31
CA VAL A 70 9.52 1.49 -7.51
C VAL A 70 10.02 1.53 -8.95
N ASP A 71 11.32 1.40 -9.18
CA ASP A 71 11.95 1.45 -10.51
C ASP A 71 11.51 2.68 -11.33
N GLY A 72 11.47 3.85 -10.69
CA GLY A 72 11.01 5.09 -11.31
C GLY A 72 9.50 5.19 -11.57
N LYS A 73 8.70 4.15 -11.32
CA LYS A 73 7.26 4.08 -11.60
C LYS A 73 6.42 4.18 -10.33
N TRP A 74 5.30 4.91 -10.41
CA TRP A 74 4.34 5.01 -9.31
C TRP A 74 3.31 3.89 -9.36
N LYS A 75 3.33 3.03 -8.35
CA LYS A 75 2.31 2.00 -8.10
C LYS A 75 1.37 2.47 -6.99
N ARG A 76 0.17 1.89 -6.92
CA ARG A 76 -0.93 2.31 -6.03
C ARG A 76 -1.41 1.15 -5.17
N LEU A 77 -1.43 1.39 -3.86
CA LEU A 77 -2.12 0.56 -2.88
C LEU A 77 -3.45 1.22 -2.55
N PHE A 78 -4.54 0.76 -3.18
CA PHE A 78 -5.88 1.35 -3.06
C PHE A 78 -6.57 1.01 -1.76
N PHE A 79 -7.47 1.88 -1.30
CA PHE A 79 -8.35 1.67 -0.16
C PHE A 79 -9.74 2.19 -0.51
N HIS A 80 -10.76 1.74 0.21
CA HIS A 80 -12.07 2.39 0.17
C HIS A 80 -12.09 3.64 1.06
N VAL A 81 -12.98 4.57 0.74
CA VAL A 81 -13.31 5.67 1.65
C VAL A 81 -13.82 5.10 2.98
N GLY A 82 -13.19 5.52 4.08
CA GLY A 82 -13.49 5.04 5.43
C GLY A 82 -12.54 3.95 5.94
N ASP A 83 -11.71 3.36 5.08
CA ASP A 83 -10.64 2.46 5.50
C ASP A 83 -9.50 3.21 6.20
N GLU A 84 -8.62 2.47 6.86
CA GLU A 84 -7.50 2.97 7.69
C GLU A 84 -6.30 3.49 6.86
N VAL A 85 -6.54 4.11 5.70
CA VAL A 85 -5.49 4.52 4.74
C VAL A 85 -4.47 5.50 5.32
N GLU A 86 -4.92 6.47 6.14
CA GLU A 86 -4.03 7.46 6.74
C GLU A 86 -3.11 6.84 7.80
N GLU A 87 -3.65 5.93 8.61
CA GLU A 87 -2.90 5.21 9.63
C GLU A 87 -1.91 4.25 8.98
N CYS A 88 -2.36 3.50 7.97
CA CYS A 88 -1.51 2.64 7.16
C CYS A 88 -0.36 3.42 6.54
N PHE A 89 -0.63 4.59 5.94
CA PHE A 89 0.40 5.44 5.36
C PHE A 89 1.41 5.90 6.41
N ARG A 90 0.94 6.37 7.57
CA ARG A 90 1.82 6.81 8.66
C ARG A 90 2.76 5.70 9.12
N ARG A 91 2.24 4.49 9.27
CA ARG A 91 3.00 3.31 9.72
C ARG A 91 3.96 2.81 8.64
N LEU A 92 3.51 2.71 7.39
CA LEU A 92 4.35 2.37 6.25
C LEU A 92 5.53 3.33 6.10
N ASN A 93 5.26 4.64 6.08
CA ASN A 93 6.29 5.66 5.94
C ASN A 93 7.28 5.64 7.12
N TYR A 94 6.82 5.38 8.34
CA TYR A 94 7.71 5.20 9.50
C TYR A 94 8.63 3.98 9.34
N ARG A 95 8.08 2.82 8.99
CA ARG A 95 8.84 1.56 8.85
C ARG A 95 9.84 1.63 7.70
N TRP A 96 9.43 2.16 6.55
CA TRP A 96 10.30 2.38 5.38
C TRP A 96 11.47 3.30 5.71
N ARG A 97 11.23 4.45 6.36
CA ARG A 97 12.31 5.34 6.79
C ARG A 97 13.26 4.71 7.81
N ALA A 98 12.71 3.94 8.75
CA ALA A 98 13.54 3.23 9.72
C ALA A 98 14.43 2.16 9.05
N TYR A 99 13.90 1.47 8.03
CA TYR A 99 14.66 0.50 7.25
C TYR A 99 15.91 1.13 6.60
N HIS A 100 15.75 2.25 5.88
CA HIS A 100 16.86 2.98 5.22
C HIS A 100 17.79 3.77 6.15
N GLN A 101 17.47 3.89 7.44
CA GLN A 101 18.40 4.45 8.42
C GLN A 101 19.33 3.38 8.99
N LEU A 102 18.92 2.11 8.93
CA LEU A 102 19.64 0.98 9.51
C LEU A 102 20.42 0.16 8.47
N HIS A 103 20.15 0.37 7.18
CA HIS A 103 20.79 -0.26 6.03
C HIS A 103 21.27 0.83 5.07
#